data_AF-A0A2A4TIQ7-F1
#
_entry.id   AF-A0A2A4TIQ7-F1
#
_cell.length_a   1.000
_cell.length_b   1.000
_cell.length_c   1.000
_cell.angle_alpha   90.00
_cell.angle_beta   90.00
_cell.angle_gamma   90.00
#
_symmetry.space_group_name_H-M   'P 1'
#
loop_
_entity.id
_entity.type
_entity.pdbx_description
1 polymer ?
#
loop_
_entity_poly.entity_id
_entity_poly.type
_entity_poly.pdbx_seq_one_letter_code
_entity_poly.pdbx_strand_id
1 'polypeptide(L)'
;MKKSKEENTILVDNSNKSILVRGCDPAMALQGAKMLPPLVGNPTCVGTTSDTDFIEKLKSQKWSVVFFAPGACRFNAAQLPIPGSNSQTEGWPLVQYRTLVRELQGEGIQIVETQLESETVELIKNALAKVSA
;
A
#
# COMPACT_ATOMS: atom_id res chain seq x y z
N MET A 1 -36.26 -23.01 11.90
CA MET A 1 -35.97 -21.63 11.46
C MET A 1 -34.66 -21.18 12.06
N LYS A 2 -33.59 -21.08 11.26
CA LYS A 2 -32.38 -20.34 11.64
C LYS A 2 -32.29 -19.15 10.68
N LYS A 3 -32.51 -17.95 11.20
CA LYS A 3 -32.34 -16.70 10.45
C LYS A 3 -30.84 -16.52 10.22
N SER A 4 -30.41 -16.70 8.98
CA SER A 4 -29.10 -16.24 8.52
C SER A 4 -29.10 -14.72 8.64
N LYS A 5 -28.16 -14.16 9.41
CA LYS A 5 -27.87 -12.72 9.36
C LYS A 5 -27.29 -12.44 7.99
N GLU A 6 -28.07 -11.81 7.12
CA GLU A 6 -27.51 -11.04 6.01
C GLU A 6 -26.66 -9.94 6.63
N GLU A 7 -25.34 -10.14 6.63
CA GLU A 7 -24.41 -9.03 6.75
C GLU A 7 -24.68 -8.13 5.54
N ASN A 8 -25.34 -7.00 5.82
CA ASN A 8 -25.53 -5.94 4.86
C ASN A 8 -24.16 -5.26 4.67
N THR A 9 -23.24 -5.96 4.01
CA THR A 9 -21.97 -5.39 3.54
C THR A 9 -22.36 -4.37 2.49
N ILE A 10 -22.40 -3.09 2.89
CA ILE A 10 -22.34 -2.00 1.93
C ILE A 10 -21.10 -2.28 1.09
N LEU A 11 -21.31 -2.70 -0.15
CA LEU A 11 -20.23 -2.96 -1.09
C LEU A 11 -19.60 -1.59 -1.38
N VAL A 12 -18.50 -1.30 -0.70
CA VAL A 12 -17.74 -0.08 -0.92
C VAL A 12 -17.07 -0.20 -2.29
N ASP A 13 -17.39 0.72 -3.20
CA ASP A 13 -16.75 0.84 -4.50
C ASP A 13 -15.61 1.86 -4.43
N ASN A 14 -14.41 1.40 -4.75
CA ASN A 14 -13.18 2.17 -4.83
C ASN A 14 -12.53 2.05 -6.22
N SER A 15 -13.28 1.66 -7.26
CA SER A 15 -12.77 1.49 -8.62
C SER A 15 -12.16 2.75 -9.24
N ASN A 16 -12.52 3.93 -8.74
CA ASN A 16 -11.93 5.22 -9.11
C ASN A 16 -10.64 5.57 -8.33
N LYS A 17 -10.22 4.74 -7.36
CA LYS A 17 -9.05 4.98 -6.51
C LYS A 17 -7.88 4.11 -6.93
N SER A 18 -6.68 4.52 -6.51
CA SER A 18 -5.43 3.87 -6.85
C SER A 18 -4.55 3.62 -5.62
N ILE A 19 -3.91 2.44 -5.57
CA ILE A 19 -2.98 2.03 -4.53
C ILE A 19 -1.62 1.76 -5.17
N LEU A 20 -0.59 2.45 -4.68
CA LEU A 20 0.80 2.11 -4.97
C LEU A 20 1.36 1.28 -3.83
N VAL A 21 1.84 0.08 -4.14
CA VAL A 21 2.41 -0.84 -3.16
C VAL A 21 3.92 -0.90 -3.31
N ARG A 22 4.65 -0.57 -2.24
CA ARG A 22 6.09 -0.81 -2.14
C ARG A 22 6.32 -2.14 -1.43
N GLY A 23 6.60 -3.19 -2.20
CA GLY A 23 6.95 -4.52 -1.72
C GLY A 23 8.47 -4.75 -1.67
N CYS A 24 8.90 -5.89 -1.14
CA CYS A 24 10.29 -6.34 -1.18
C CYS A 24 10.49 -7.62 -2.00
N ASP A 25 9.41 -8.27 -2.43
CA ASP A 25 9.43 -9.54 -3.17
C ASP A 25 8.52 -9.43 -4.42
N PRO A 26 9.03 -9.71 -5.64
CA PRO A 26 8.27 -9.57 -6.88
C PRO A 26 7.08 -10.53 -7.01
N ALA A 27 7.21 -11.77 -6.52
CA ALA A 27 6.14 -12.77 -6.60
C ALA A 27 4.99 -12.38 -5.68
N MET A 28 5.31 -11.95 -4.46
CA MET A 28 4.35 -11.45 -3.48
C MET A 28 3.69 -10.14 -3.95
N ALA A 29 4.44 -9.24 -4.59
CA ALA A 29 3.88 -8.03 -5.18
C ALA A 29 2.85 -8.35 -6.27
N LEU A 30 3.15 -9.31 -7.16
CA LEU A 30 2.23 -9.76 -8.20
C LEU A 30 0.98 -10.43 -7.61
N GLN A 31 1.15 -11.27 -6.59
CA GLN A 31 0.03 -11.95 -5.93
C GLN A 31 -0.85 -10.95 -5.17
N GLY A 32 -0.25 -10.01 -4.44
CA GLY A 32 -0.95 -8.95 -3.73
C GLY A 32 -1.77 -8.07 -4.66
N ALA A 33 -1.23 -7.70 -5.83
CA ALA A 33 -1.93 -6.91 -6.83
C ALA A 33 -3.19 -7.61 -7.40
N LYS A 34 -3.24 -8.95 -7.37
CA LYS A 34 -4.42 -9.73 -7.79
C LYS A 34 -5.43 -9.93 -6.66
N MET A 35 -4.94 -10.17 -5.44
CA MET A 35 -5.78 -10.55 -4.30
C MET A 35 -6.40 -9.34 -3.59
N LEU A 36 -5.67 -8.23 -3.52
CA LEU A 36 -6.08 -7.07 -2.73
C LEU A 36 -7.32 -6.36 -3.31
N PRO A 37 -7.41 -6.06 -4.63
CA PRO A 37 -8.51 -5.24 -5.14
C PRO A 37 -9.91 -5.78 -4.81
N PRO A 38 -10.24 -7.08 -5.03
CA PRO A 38 -11.56 -7.60 -4.71
C PRO A 38 -11.95 -7.48 -3.22
N LEU A 39 -10.95 -7.45 -2.33
CA LEU A 39 -11.18 -7.40 -0.88
C LEU A 39 -11.45 -5.97 -0.37
N VAL A 40 -11.06 -4.94 -1.12
CA VAL A 40 -11.08 -3.54 -0.68
C VAL A 40 -11.89 -2.62 -1.62
N GLY A 41 -12.77 -3.19 -2.45
CA GLY A 41 -13.65 -2.41 -3.33
C GLY A 41 -13.09 -2.12 -4.72
N ASN A 42 -12.23 -3.00 -5.25
CA ASN A 42 -11.68 -2.97 -6.60
C ASN A 42 -10.88 -1.72 -7.04
N PRO A 43 -10.06 -1.07 -6.18
CA PRO A 43 -9.17 -0.02 -6.66
C PRO A 43 -8.11 -0.56 -7.63
N THR A 44 -7.57 0.33 -8.46
CA THR A 44 -6.38 0.01 -9.25
C THR A 44 -5.20 -0.19 -8.30
N CYS A 45 -4.56 -1.36 -8.33
CA CYS A 45 -3.42 -1.67 -7.47
C CYS A 45 -2.17 -1.93 -8.29
N VAL A 46 -1.08 -1.21 -8.00
CA VAL A 46 0.21 -1.36 -8.69
C VAL A 46 1.30 -1.62 -7.67
N GLY A 47 1.98 -2.77 -7.81
CA GLY A 47 3.11 -3.14 -6.96
C GLY A 47 4.45 -2.80 -7.59
N THR A 48 5.38 -2.31 -6.78
CA THR A 48 6.79 -2.09 -7.11
C THR A 48 7.68 -2.82 -6.11
N THR A 49 8.89 -3.16 -6.54
CA THR A 49 9.89 -3.82 -5.68
C THR A 49 11.25 -3.15 -5.70
N SER A 50 11.51 -2.27 -6.67
CA SER A 50 12.68 -1.40 -6.68
C SER A 50 12.27 0.03 -6.36
N ASP A 51 13.17 0.74 -5.69
CA ASP A 51 12.90 2.12 -5.29
C ASP A 51 12.94 3.07 -6.49
N THR A 52 13.67 2.72 -7.56
CA THR A 52 13.61 3.46 -8.83
C THR A 52 12.20 3.47 -9.43
N ASP A 53 11.59 2.28 -9.62
CA ASP A 53 10.22 2.19 -10.16
C ASP A 53 9.19 2.80 -9.19
N PHE A 54 9.37 2.60 -7.88
CA PHE A 54 8.53 3.24 -6.86
C PHE A 54 8.52 4.76 -6.99
N ILE A 55 9.71 5.37 -7.09
CA ILE A 55 9.85 6.83 -7.21
C ILE A 55 9.30 7.34 -8.54
N GLU A 56 9.53 6.62 -9.64
CA GLU A 56 8.95 6.98 -10.95
C GLU A 56 7.43 6.97 -10.91
N LYS A 57 6.82 5.96 -10.27
CA LYS A 57 5.36 5.87 -10.10
C LYS A 57 4.81 6.94 -9.15
N LEU A 58 5.54 7.29 -8.09
CA LEU A 58 5.17 8.44 -7.24
C LEU A 58 5.20 9.75 -8.02
N LYS A 59 6.00 9.88 -9.08
CA LYS A 59 6.06 11.10 -9.90
C LYS A 59 5.03 11.10 -11.04
N SER A 60 4.60 9.94 -11.50
CA SER A 60 3.77 9.82 -12.70
C SER A 60 2.29 10.18 -12.49
N GLN A 61 1.76 10.00 -11.28
CA GLN A 61 0.38 10.35 -10.95
C GLN A 61 0.17 10.59 -9.45
N LYS A 62 -1.02 11.07 -9.09
CA LYS A 62 -1.49 11.10 -7.71
C LYS A 62 -2.13 9.77 -7.35
N TRP A 63 -1.71 9.23 -6.22
CA TRP A 63 -2.22 7.99 -5.66
C TRP A 63 -3.22 8.27 -4.54
N SER A 64 -4.21 7.39 -4.39
CA SER A 64 -5.14 7.48 -3.26
C SER A 64 -4.48 6.98 -1.97
N VAL A 65 -3.73 5.89 -2.07
CA VAL A 65 -3.03 5.26 -0.95
C VAL A 65 -1.64 4.81 -1.39
N VAL A 66 -0.64 5.02 -0.54
CA VAL A 66 0.67 4.37 -0.64
C VAL A 66 0.77 3.32 0.47
N PHE A 67 1.04 2.07 0.10
CA PHE A 67 1.11 0.94 1.02
C PHE A 67 2.52 0.35 1.04
N PHE A 68 3.17 0.33 2.20
CA PHE A 68 4.40 -0.43 2.41
C PHE A 68 4.03 -1.83 2.90
N ALA A 69 4.37 -2.84 2.09
CA ALA A 69 3.95 -4.21 2.35
C ALA A 69 4.62 -4.80 3.62
N PRO A 70 4.03 -5.83 4.26
CA PRO A 70 4.51 -6.38 5.52
C PRO A 70 5.98 -6.76 5.55
N GLY A 71 6.48 -7.36 4.46
CA GLY A 71 7.90 -7.68 4.32
C GLY A 71 8.80 -6.45 4.49
N ALA A 72 8.53 -5.35 3.78
CA ALA A 72 9.31 -4.13 3.86
C ALA A 72 9.28 -3.53 5.28
N CYS A 73 8.10 -3.53 5.92
CA CYS A 73 7.94 -3.07 7.30
C CYS A 73 8.72 -3.92 8.31
N ARG A 74 8.80 -5.25 8.10
CA ARG A 74 9.60 -6.15 8.96
C ARG A 74 11.10 -5.92 8.81
N PHE A 75 11.60 -5.68 7.60
CA PHE A 75 13.01 -5.30 7.41
C PHE A 75 13.34 -4.01 8.16
N ASN A 76 12.50 -2.99 8.02
CA ASN A 76 12.67 -1.75 8.77
C ASN A 76 12.61 -1.95 10.30
N ALA A 77 11.65 -2.74 10.80
CA ALA A 77 11.54 -3.03 12.23
C ALA A 77 12.76 -3.79 12.78
N ALA A 78 13.35 -4.65 11.98
CA ALA A 78 14.60 -5.36 12.29
C ALA A 78 15.86 -4.49 12.11
N GLN A 79 15.72 -3.21 11.74
CA GLN A 79 16.83 -2.29 11.41
C GLN A 79 17.73 -2.84 10.28
N LEU A 80 17.13 -3.60 9.36
CA LEU A 80 17.79 -4.14 8.19
C LEU A 80 17.48 -3.27 6.96
N PRO A 81 18.39 -3.20 5.97
CA PRO A 81 18.12 -2.56 4.71
C PRO A 81 16.89 -3.17 4.02
N ILE A 82 15.98 -2.32 3.54
CA ILE A 82 14.79 -2.79 2.83
C ILE A 82 15.20 -3.22 1.41
N PRO A 83 14.96 -4.48 1.00
CA PRO A 83 15.35 -4.94 -0.33
C PRO A 83 14.75 -4.09 -1.45
N GLY A 84 15.53 -3.81 -2.49
CA GLY A 84 15.11 -3.00 -3.63
C GLY A 84 15.60 -1.55 -3.62
N SER A 85 16.41 -1.17 -2.62
CA SER A 85 17.02 0.17 -2.57
C SER A 85 17.96 0.43 -3.74
N ASN A 86 18.02 1.70 -4.13
CA ASN A 86 19.02 2.24 -5.07
C ASN A 86 20.01 3.14 -4.32
N SER A 87 20.97 3.75 -5.03
CA SER A 87 22.01 4.60 -4.42
C SER A 87 21.47 5.81 -3.63
N GLN A 88 20.25 6.26 -3.92
CA GLN A 88 19.60 7.35 -3.18
C GLN A 88 18.97 6.87 -1.87
N THR A 89 18.46 5.65 -1.86
CA THR A 89 17.59 5.08 -0.81
C THR A 89 18.30 4.02 0.04
N GLU A 90 19.58 3.80 -0.22
CA GLU A 90 20.39 2.84 0.51
C GLU A 90 20.43 3.19 2.01
N GLY A 91 20.13 2.19 2.85
CA GLY A 91 20.10 2.33 4.30
C GLY A 91 18.93 3.15 4.85
N TRP A 92 17.96 3.55 4.02
CA TRP A 92 16.83 4.34 4.48
C TRP A 92 15.93 3.57 5.44
N PRO A 93 15.58 4.14 6.60
CA PRO A 93 14.40 3.71 7.35
C PRO A 93 13.10 4.19 6.68
N LEU A 94 11.98 3.53 6.98
CA LEU A 94 10.64 3.88 6.47
C LEU A 94 10.25 5.34 6.71
N VAL A 95 10.78 6.01 7.73
CA VAL A 95 10.53 7.45 7.95
C VAL A 95 10.99 8.31 6.77
N GLN A 96 12.11 7.97 6.12
CA GLN A 96 12.59 8.72 4.96
C GLN A 96 11.72 8.47 3.72
N TYR A 97 11.27 7.22 3.53
CA TYR A 97 10.29 6.92 2.49
C TYR A 97 8.97 7.67 2.69
N ARG A 98 8.46 7.76 3.92
CA ARG A 98 7.26 8.55 4.24
C ARG A 98 7.43 10.03 3.89
N THR A 99 8.56 10.62 4.26
CA THR A 99 8.89 12.00 3.90
C THR A 99 8.86 12.18 2.39
N LEU A 100 9.54 11.32 1.64
CA LEU A 100 9.54 11.36 0.18
C LEU A 100 8.13 11.23 -0.43
N VAL A 101 7.32 10.30 0.10
CA VAL A 101 5.93 10.12 -0.35
C VAL A 101 5.14 11.41 -0.14
N ARG A 102 5.26 12.06 1.03
CA ARG A 102 4.56 13.33 1.30
C ARG A 102 5.07 14.48 0.45
N GLU A 103 6.37 14.57 0.21
CA GLU A 103 6.94 15.57 -0.70
C GLU A 103 6.38 15.46 -2.12
N LEU A 104 6.24 14.24 -2.65
CA LEU A 104 5.78 14.01 -4.02
C LEU A 104 4.24 13.96 -4.14
N GLN A 105 3.54 13.47 -3.12
CA GLN A 105 2.09 13.22 -3.17
C GLN A 105 1.28 14.29 -2.44
N GLY A 106 1.86 14.99 -1.48
CA GLY A 106 1.23 15.99 -0.60
C GLY A 106 0.91 15.42 0.79
N GLU A 107 0.81 16.28 1.80
CA GLU A 107 0.62 15.90 3.21
C GLU A 107 -0.67 15.10 3.48
N GLY A 108 -1.70 15.27 2.64
CA GLY A 108 -2.99 14.55 2.77
C GLY A 108 -2.96 13.09 2.31
N ILE A 109 -1.86 12.63 1.70
CA ILE A 109 -1.74 11.25 1.21
C ILE A 109 -1.91 10.24 2.34
N GLN A 110 -2.72 9.21 2.09
CA GLN A 110 -2.86 8.10 3.03
C GLN A 110 -1.70 7.13 2.85
N ILE A 111 -0.90 6.97 3.90
CA ILE A 111 0.20 6.00 3.94
C ILE A 111 -0.19 4.88 4.90
N VAL A 112 -0.14 3.64 4.41
CA VAL A 112 -0.43 2.44 5.20
C VAL A 112 0.85 1.62 5.38
N GLU A 113 1.10 1.22 6.62
CA GLU A 113 2.24 0.42 7.04
C GLU A 113 1.74 -0.61 8.07
N THR A 114 2.12 -1.88 7.90
CA THR A 114 1.91 -2.91 8.91
C THR A 114 2.99 -3.99 8.75
N GLN A 115 3.33 -4.69 9.83
CA GLN A 115 4.18 -5.87 9.80
C GLN A 115 3.37 -7.17 9.67
N LEU A 116 2.04 -7.09 9.78
CA LEU A 116 1.13 -8.23 9.86
C LEU A 116 0.23 -8.28 8.62
N GLU A 117 0.29 -9.39 7.90
CA GLU A 117 -0.56 -9.66 6.75
C GLU A 117 -2.05 -9.60 7.10
N SER A 118 -2.43 -10.07 8.31
CA SER A 118 -3.81 -10.10 8.78
C SER A 118 -4.46 -8.72 8.94
N GLU A 119 -3.67 -7.66 9.12
CA GLU A 119 -4.18 -6.29 9.29
C GLU A 119 -4.34 -5.55 7.95
N THR A 120 -3.72 -6.05 6.88
CA THR A 120 -3.55 -5.33 5.61
C THR A 120 -4.88 -4.87 5.02
N VAL A 121 -5.88 -5.78 4.95
CA VAL A 121 -7.17 -5.48 4.30
C VAL A 121 -7.91 -4.37 5.04
N GLU A 122 -7.98 -4.45 6.38
CA GLU A 122 -8.74 -3.50 7.18
C GLU A 122 -8.08 -2.11 7.20
N LEU A 123 -6.75 -2.05 7.31
CA LEU A 123 -6.02 -0.79 7.25
C LEU A 123 -6.19 -0.09 5.90
N ILE A 124 -6.15 -0.85 4.80
CA ILE A 124 -6.32 -0.29 3.46
C ILE A 124 -7.75 0.19 3.23
N LYS A 125 -8.77 -0.54 3.70
CA LYS A 125 -10.17 -0.07 3.66
C LYS A 125 -10.33 1.27 4.38
N ASN A 126 -9.79 1.37 5.59
CA ASN A 126 -9.86 2.59 6.39
C ASN A 126 -9.11 3.76 5.75
N ALA A 127 -7.98 3.49 5.10
CA ALA A 127 -7.25 4.50 4.33
C ALA A 127 -8.07 4.97 3.11
N LEU A 128 -8.61 4.05 2.31
CA LEU A 128 -9.43 4.37 1.14
C LEU A 128 -10.68 5.17 1.53
N ALA A 129 -11.32 4.87 2.67
CA ALA A 129 -12.50 5.60 3.13
C ALA A 129 -12.21 7.08 3.47
N LYS A 130 -10.96 7.42 3.83
CA LYS A 130 -10.53 8.80 4.11
C LYS A 130 -10.16 9.58 2.85
N VAL A 131 -9.96 8.90 1.72
CA VAL A 131 -9.72 9.54 0.43
C VAL A 131 -11.06 10.02 -0.09
N SER A 132 -11.27 11.34 -0.05
CA SER A 132 -12.39 12.01 -0.72
C SER A 132 -12.34 11.70 -2.23
N ALA A 133 -13.50 11.34 -2.79
CA ALA A 133 -13.68 11.12 -4.22
C ALA A 133 -13.54 12.42 -5.02
#